data_AF-X1Q6I1-F1
#
_entry.id   AF-X1Q6I1-F1
#
_cell.length_a   1.000
_cell.length_b   1.000
_cell.length_c   1.000
_cell.angle_alpha   90.00
_cell.angle_beta   90.00
_cell.angle_gamma   90.00
#
_symmetry.space_group_name_H-M   'P 1'
#
loop_
_entity.id
_entity.type
_entity.pdbx_description
1 polymer ?
#
loop_
_entity_poly.entity_id
_entity_poly.type
_entity_poly.pdbx_seq_one_letter_code
_entity_poly.pdbx_strand_id
1 'polypeptide(L)'
;VGKNKKTALIKCPYFIVELLEINRETAQKASDNFSILSMLEGRLTIKFKSEKVNVVKGETVFLPAGLADYKLSPDIPSRMLKTYIPSNP
;
A
#
# COMPACT_ATOMS: atom_id res chain seq x y z
N VAL A 1 -13.58 -14.36 6.79
CA VAL A 1 -12.44 -13.65 6.16
C VAL A 1 -12.97 -12.66 5.13
N GLY A 2 -12.79 -11.35 5.37
CA GLY A 2 -13.29 -10.27 4.51
C GLY A 2 -12.66 -10.23 3.11
N LYS A 3 -13.23 -9.42 2.22
CA LYS A 3 -12.62 -9.07 0.92
C LYS A 3 -11.65 -7.90 1.11
N ASN A 4 -10.69 -7.78 0.21
CA ASN A 4 -9.87 -6.58 0.16
C ASN A 4 -10.72 -5.39 -0.28
N LYS A 5 -10.45 -4.22 0.29
CA LYS A 5 -11.19 -2.99 -0.03
C LYS A 5 -10.23 -1.81 -0.13
N LYS A 6 -10.56 -0.90 -1.05
CA LYS A 6 -9.86 0.36 -1.26
C LYS A 6 -10.86 1.48 -1.19
N THR A 7 -10.58 2.51 -0.40
CA THR A 7 -11.46 3.67 -0.23
C THR A 7 -10.63 4.94 -0.36
N ALA A 8 -10.97 5.81 -1.29
CA ALA A 8 -10.34 7.13 -1.36
C ALA A 8 -10.84 7.99 -0.20
N LEU A 9 -9.93 8.47 0.64
CA LEU A 9 -10.23 9.34 1.77
C LEU A 9 -10.06 10.81 1.41
N ILE A 10 -8.98 11.13 0.70
CA ILE A 10 -8.64 12.48 0.29
C ILE A 10 -8.21 12.44 -1.17
N LYS A 11 -8.70 13.40 -1.96
CA LYS A 11 -8.22 13.70 -3.30
C LYS A 11 -8.10 15.22 -3.42
N CYS A 12 -6.88 15.71 -3.58
CA CYS A 12 -6.62 17.11 -3.86
C CYS A 12 -5.52 17.25 -4.93
N PRO A 13 -5.23 18.46 -5.44
CA PRO A 13 -4.21 18.65 -6.47
C PRO A 13 -2.80 18.22 -6.05
N TYR A 14 -2.52 18.14 -4.75
CA TYR A 14 -1.19 17.85 -4.22
C TYR A 14 -1.00 16.37 -3.89
N PHE A 15 -2.04 15.67 -3.46
CA PHE A 15 -1.93 14.26 -3.06
C PHE A 15 -3.29 13.55 -3.02
N ILE A 16 -3.24 12.24 -3.15
CA ILE A 16 -4.34 11.32 -2.90
C ILE A 16 -3.98 10.45 -1.72
N VAL A 17 -4.95 10.23 -0.82
CA VAL A 17 -4.85 9.26 0.27
C VAL A 17 -5.95 8.21 0.10
N GLU A 18 -5.56 6.94 -0.01
CA GLU A 18 -6.46 5.80 -0.04
C GLU A 18 -6.29 4.97 1.24
N LEU A 19 -7.39 4.58 1.88
CA LEU A 19 -7.39 3.51 2.87
C LEU A 19 -7.42 2.18 2.15
N LEU A 20 -6.43 1.33 2.43
CA LEU A 20 -6.38 -0.05 1.96
C LEU A 20 -6.69 -0.98 3.13
N GLU A 21 -7.67 -1.86 2.95
CA GLU A 21 -8.02 -2.94 3.85
C GLU A 21 -7.63 -4.26 3.18
N ILE A 22 -6.56 -4.89 3.67
CA ILE A 22 -5.94 -6.08 3.07
C ILE A 22 -6.21 -7.28 3.98
N ASN A 23 -7.17 -8.09 3.57
CA ASN A 23 -7.63 -9.29 4.27
C ASN A 23 -7.07 -10.57 3.64
N ARG A 24 -6.60 -10.50 2.39
CA ARG A 24 -6.03 -11.62 1.61
C ARG A 24 -4.89 -11.10 0.74
N GLU A 25 -4.01 -12.00 0.31
CA GLU A 25 -2.92 -11.65 -0.60
C GLU A 25 -3.46 -10.98 -1.87
N THR A 26 -2.80 -9.92 -2.31
CA THR A 26 -3.17 -9.20 -3.54
C THR A 26 -1.93 -8.66 -4.24
N ALA A 27 -1.91 -8.81 -5.57
CA ALA A 27 -0.92 -8.17 -6.42
C ALA A 27 -1.28 -6.70 -6.64
N GLN A 28 -0.27 -5.85 -6.62
CA GLN A 28 -0.37 -4.43 -6.88
C GLN A 28 0.56 -4.10 -8.05
N LYS A 29 0.05 -3.32 -9.00
CA LYS A 29 0.89 -2.76 -10.04
C LYS A 29 1.73 -1.64 -9.47
N ALA A 30 2.99 -1.60 -9.86
CA ALA A 30 3.81 -0.44 -9.57
C ALA A 30 3.25 0.80 -10.26
N SER A 31 3.47 1.96 -9.65
CA SER A 31 3.15 3.25 -10.25
C SER A 31 4.40 3.88 -10.81
N ASP A 32 4.25 4.70 -11.84
CA ASP A 32 5.31 5.58 -12.35
C ASP A 32 5.68 6.69 -11.35
N ASN A 33 4.94 6.79 -10.24
CA ASN A 33 5.22 7.70 -9.14
C ASN A 33 5.50 6.93 -7.84
N PHE A 34 6.13 7.60 -6.88
CA PHE A 34 6.32 7.04 -5.54
C PHE A 34 5.00 6.95 -4.78
N SER A 35 4.94 6.04 -3.81
CA SER A 35 3.86 6.01 -2.83
C SER A 35 4.37 5.70 -1.44
N ILE A 36 3.65 6.18 -0.44
CA ILE A 36 3.96 5.95 0.97
C ILE A 36 2.85 5.07 1.54
N LEU A 37 3.23 3.95 2.15
CA LEU A 37 2.33 3.07 2.88
C LEU A 37 2.51 3.27 4.39
N SER A 38 1.51 3.81 5.07
CA SER A 38 1.54 3.98 6.53
C SER A 38 0.60 2.98 7.20
N MET A 39 1.15 2.06 7.99
CA MET A 39 0.40 0.98 8.63
C MET A 39 -0.38 1.48 9.84
N LEU A 40 -1.71 1.42 9.76
CA LEU A 40 -2.61 1.79 10.87
C LEU A 40 -2.82 0.60 11.81
N GLU A 41 -2.99 -0.59 11.25
CA GLU A 41 -3.30 -1.82 11.98
C GLU A 41 -2.76 -3.05 11.22
N GLY A 42 -2.48 -4.11 11.97
CA GLY A 42 -2.11 -5.41 11.41
C GLY A 42 -0.61 -5.63 11.21
N ARG A 43 -0.30 -6.63 10.41
CA ARG A 43 1.04 -7.07 10.02
C ARG A 43 0.95 -7.70 8.64
N LEU A 44 1.84 -7.29 7.74
CA LEU A 44 1.91 -7.85 6.40
C LEU A 44 3.34 -7.89 5.87
N THR A 45 3.54 -8.74 4.88
CA THR A 45 4.75 -8.80 4.08
C THR A 45 4.51 -8.16 2.71
N ILE A 46 5.34 -7.19 2.34
CA ILE A 46 5.45 -6.66 0.97
C ILE A 46 6.50 -7.50 0.24
N LYS A 47 6.12 -8.16 -0.86
CA LYS A 47 7.04 -8.98 -1.68
C LYS A 47 7.22 -8.32 -3.05
N PHE A 48 8.44 -8.16 -3.51
CA PHE A 48 8.76 -7.60 -4.83
C PHE A 48 10.02 -8.27 -5.37
N LYS A 49 10.01 -8.67 -6.65
CA LYS A 49 11.09 -9.49 -7.24
C LYS A 49 11.41 -10.71 -6.34
N SER A 50 12.66 -10.83 -5.88
CA SER A 50 13.13 -11.87 -4.95
C SER A 50 13.30 -11.37 -3.51
N GLU A 51 12.82 -10.15 -3.22
CA GLU A 51 12.95 -9.49 -1.92
C GLU A 51 11.61 -9.39 -1.19
N LYS A 52 11.70 -9.21 0.13
CA LYS A 52 10.53 -9.01 0.99
C LYS A 52 10.85 -8.06 2.14
N VAL A 53 9.81 -7.33 2.55
CA VAL A 53 9.84 -6.43 3.71
C VAL A 53 8.63 -6.73 4.58
N ASN A 54 8.85 -6.99 5.86
CA ASN A 54 7.77 -7.15 6.84
C ASN A 54 7.44 -5.77 7.41
N VAL A 55 6.14 -5.50 7.58
CA VAL A 55 5.67 -4.20 8.06
C VAL A 55 4.58 -4.41 9.11
N VAL A 56 4.69 -3.69 10.22
CA VAL A 56 3.72 -3.73 11.34
C VAL A 56 3.07 -2.37 11.60
N LYS A 57 2.02 -2.36 12.43
CA LYS A 57 1.37 -1.13 12.89
C LYS A 57 2.37 -0.07 13.35
N GLY A 58 2.18 1.17 12.87
CA GLY A 58 3.00 2.33 13.19
C GLY A 58 4.17 2.56 12.25
N GLU A 59 4.54 1.57 11.43
CA GLU A 59 5.61 1.72 10.45
C GLU A 59 5.12 2.34 9.14
N THR A 60 6.05 2.98 8.45
CA THR A 60 5.83 3.57 7.14
C THR A 60 6.84 3.03 6.15
N VAL A 61 6.37 2.61 4.98
CA VAL A 61 7.21 2.14 3.87
C VAL A 61 7.13 3.12 2.71
N PHE A 62 8.28 3.52 2.21
CA PHE A 62 8.41 4.26 0.97
C PHE A 62 8.55 3.30 -0.21
N LEU A 63 7.61 3.38 -1.16
CA LEU A 63 7.65 2.64 -2.41
C LEU A 63 8.14 3.59 -3.51
N PRO A 64 9.36 3.41 -4.05
CA PRO A 64 9.91 4.29 -5.08
C PRO A 64 9.15 4.15 -6.41
N ALA A 65 9.20 5.22 -7.21
CA ALA A 65 8.81 5.16 -8.61
C ALA A 65 9.67 4.12 -9.36
N GLY A 66 9.06 3.34 -10.26
CA GLY A 66 9.78 2.29 -10.99
C GLY A 66 10.11 1.03 -10.19
N LEU A 67 9.52 0.86 -8.99
CA LEU A 67 9.50 -0.44 -8.32
C LEU A 67 8.88 -1.49 -9.27
N ALA A 68 9.27 -2.76 -9.14
CA ALA A 68 8.53 -3.82 -9.83
C ALA A 68 7.14 -4.00 -9.21
N ASP A 69 6.24 -4.65 -9.95
CA ASP A 69 4.99 -5.13 -9.39
C ASP A 69 5.25 -5.92 -8.09
N TYR A 70 4.41 -5.66 -7.09
CA TYR A 70 4.59 -6.18 -5.74
C TYR A 70 3.33 -6.86 -5.24
N LYS A 71 3.47 -7.66 -4.20
CA LYS A 71 2.36 -8.33 -3.52
C LYS A 71 2.28 -7.86 -2.07
N LEU A 72 1.07 -7.61 -1.62
CA LEU A 72 0.76 -7.41 -0.20
C LEU A 72 0.20 -8.71 0.35
N SER A 73 0.90 -9.32 1.30
CA SER A 73 0.56 -10.61 1.90
C SER A 73 0.31 -10.40 3.40
N PRO A 74 -0.95 -10.29 3.86
CA PRO A 74 -1.26 -10.06 5.26
C PRO A 74 -1.03 -11.33 6.09
N ASP A 75 -0.28 -11.22 7.19
CA ASP A 75 -0.22 -12.30 8.20
C ASP A 75 -1.51 -12.31 9.02
N ILE A 76 -2.04 -11.11 9.28
CA ILE A 76 -3.36 -10.84 9.87
C ILE A 76 -4.03 -9.70 9.08
N PRO A 77 -5.38 -9.59 9.11
CA PRO A 77 -6.09 -8.46 8.52
C PRO A 77 -5.42 -7.12 8.84
N SER A 78 -5.09 -6.37 7.79
CA SER A 78 -4.24 -5.18 7.89
C SER A 78 -4.90 -3.97 7.24
N ARG A 79 -4.66 -2.80 7.83
CA ARG A 79 -5.16 -1.51 7.34
C ARG A 79 -4.00 -0.53 7.20
N MET A 80 -3.90 0.12 6.05
CA MET A 80 -2.87 1.11 5.79
C MET A 80 -3.40 2.28 4.97
N LEU A 81 -2.77 3.43 5.12
CA LEU A 81 -2.94 4.54 4.20
C LEU A 81 -1.92 4.40 3.07
N LYS A 82 -2.38 4.55 1.83
CA LYS A 82 -1.53 4.73 0.66
C LYS A 82 -1.63 6.18 0.20
N THR A 83 -0.52 6.89 0.25
CA THR A 83 -0.41 8.29 -0.19
C THR A 83 0.47 8.39 -1.43
N TYR A 84 0.03 9.17 -2.42
CA TYR A 84 0.79 9.41 -3.66
C TYR A 84 0.35 10.71 -4.34
N ILE A 85 1.16 11.21 -5.28
CA ILE A 85 0.82 12.43 -6.07
C ILE A 85 -0.05 12.01 -7.27
N PRO A 86 -1.15 12.74 -7.57
CA PRO A 86 -1.97 12.50 -8.77
C PRO A 86 -1.13 12.60 -10.04
N SER A 87 -1.41 11.74 -11.02
CA SER A 87 -0.69 11.74 -12.31
C SER A 87 -1.11 12.88 -13.26
N ASN A 88 -2.18 13.61 -12.96
CA ASN A 88 -2.63 14.81 -13.68
C ASN A 88 -2.90 15.94 -12.68
N PRO A 89 -2.59 17.21 -13.02
CA PRO A 89 -2.97 18.38 -12.23
C PRO A 89 -4.49 18.58 -12.12
#